data_AF-A0A3A1P3I8-F1
#
_entry.id   AF-A0A3A1P3I8-F1
#
_cell.length_a   1.000
_cell.length_b   1.000
_cell.length_c   1.000
_cell.angle_alpha   90.00
_cell.angle_beta   90.00
_cell.angle_gamma   90.00
#
_symmetry.space_group_name_H-M   'P 1'
#
loop_
_entity.id
_entity.type
_entity.pdbx_description
1 polymer ?
#
loop_
_entity_poly.entity_id
_entity_poly.type
_entity_poly.pdbx_seq_one_letter_code
_entity_poly.pdbx_strand_id
1 'polypeptide(L)'
;MSQQRKLDPAPDPAPDPAQGRWVMLQLMRLGGVMLAVGGLVIIGGAIKGPPVLGYGLLAFGLFEFFVMPVMMARRWKTPEE
;
A
#
# COMPACT_ATOMS: atom_id res chain seq x y z
N MET A 1 -7.02 30.26 -47.54
CA MET A 1 -5.70 29.79 -47.07
C MET A 1 -5.54 30.23 -45.63
N SER A 2 -5.89 29.35 -44.69
CA SER A 2 -5.78 29.53 -43.23
C SER A 2 -6.28 28.22 -42.59
N GLN A 3 -5.80 27.08 -43.10
CA GLN A 3 -4.71 26.34 -42.45
C GLN A 3 -4.97 26.12 -40.95
N GLN A 4 -5.29 24.87 -40.65
CA GLN A 4 -4.77 24.17 -39.49
C GLN A 4 -5.08 24.75 -38.11
N ARG A 5 -6.35 24.65 -37.71
CA ARG A 5 -6.63 24.18 -36.35
C ARG A 5 -6.86 22.68 -36.41
N LYS A 6 -5.82 21.95 -36.80
CA LYS A 6 -5.73 20.53 -36.47
C LYS A 6 -5.81 20.52 -34.95
N LEU A 7 -6.94 20.06 -34.42
CA LEU A 7 -7.10 19.85 -33.00
C LEU A 7 -6.17 18.70 -32.70
N ASP A 8 -4.90 19.00 -32.40
CA ASP A 8 -4.01 18.00 -31.84
C ASP A 8 -4.74 17.45 -30.61
N PRO A 9 -4.96 16.12 -30.52
CA PRO A 9 -5.58 15.56 -29.33
C PRO A 9 -4.74 16.03 -28.15
N ALA A 10 -5.38 16.68 -27.18
CA ALA A 10 -4.71 17.11 -25.96
C ALA A 10 -3.91 15.92 -25.44
N PRO A 11 -2.64 16.12 -25.01
CA PRO A 11 -1.88 15.03 -24.43
C PRO A 11 -2.73 14.46 -23.29
N ASP A 12 -2.98 13.15 -23.34
CA ASP A 12 -3.69 12.45 -22.27
C ASP A 12 -3.07 12.88 -20.94
N PRO A 13 -3.88 13.31 -19.95
CA PRO A 13 -3.34 13.74 -18.67
C PRO A 13 -2.51 12.59 -18.11
N ALA A 14 -1.19 12.79 -18.05
CA ALA A 14 -0.27 11.81 -17.49
C ALA A 14 -0.80 11.41 -16.11
N PRO A 15 -0.85 10.11 -15.78
CA PRO A 15 -1.43 9.64 -14.52
C PRO A 15 -0.80 10.39 -13.35
N ASP A 16 -1.62 11.12 -12.58
CA ASP A 16 -1.13 11.94 -11.49
C ASP A 16 -0.45 11.05 -10.44
N PRO A 17 0.88 11.17 -10.25
CA PRO A 17 1.61 10.34 -9.31
C PRO A 17 1.10 10.51 -7.87
N ALA A 18 0.37 11.59 -7.56
CA ALA A 18 -0.25 11.78 -6.24
C ALA A 18 -1.31 10.73 -5.92
N GLN A 19 -2.08 10.26 -6.91
CA GLN A 19 -3.14 9.27 -6.69
C GLN A 19 -2.57 7.89 -6.34
N GLY A 20 -1.54 7.45 -7.08
CA GLY A 20 -0.87 6.17 -6.80
C GLY A 20 -0.23 6.13 -5.41
N ARG A 21 0.28 7.27 -4.95
CA ARG A 21 0.87 7.44 -3.62
C ARG A 21 -0.16 7.27 -2.51
N TRP A 22 -1.32 7.91 -2.66
CA TRP A 22 -2.41 7.84 -1.69
C TRP A 22 -3.01 6.44 -1.60
N VAL A 23 -3.30 5.81 -2.74
CA VAL A 23 -3.87 4.45 -2.79
C VAL A 23 -2.94 3.46 -2.10
N MET A 24 -1.63 3.55 -2.33
CA MET A 24 -0.70 2.60 -1.72
C MET A 24 -0.56 2.83 -0.20
N LEU A 25 -0.54 4.07 0.28
CA LEU A 25 -0.55 4.33 1.74
C LEU A 25 -1.81 3.73 2.40
N GLN A 26 -2.96 3.83 1.74
CA GLN A 26 -4.21 3.23 2.20
C GLN A 26 -4.14 1.70 2.20
N LEU A 27 -3.62 1.08 1.13
CA LEU A 27 -3.42 -0.37 1.06
C LEU A 27 -2.49 -0.87 2.16
N MET A 28 -1.41 -0.15 2.47
CA MET A 28 -0.50 -0.51 3.56
C MET A 28 -1.17 -0.43 4.94
N ARG A 29 -1.95 0.63 5.17
CA ARG A 29 -2.74 0.75 6.40
C ARG A 29 -3.75 -0.39 6.53
N LEU A 30 -4.47 -0.70 5.45
CA LEU A 30 -5.44 -1.78 5.41
C LEU A 30 -4.77 -3.15 5.59
N GLY A 31 -3.61 -3.39 4.98
CA GLY A 31 -2.83 -4.63 5.13
C GLY A 31 -2.38 -4.86 6.57
N GLY A 32 -1.74 -3.87 7.19
CA GLY A 32 -1.28 -3.97 8.58
C GLY A 32 -2.44 -4.16 9.57
N VAL A 33 -3.57 -3.46 9.37
CA VAL A 33 -4.78 -3.66 10.18
C VAL A 33 -5.38 -5.05 9.96
N MET A 34 -5.47 -5.53 8.71
CA MET A 34 -5.97 -6.88 8.41
C MET A 34 -5.11 -7.97 9.05
N LEU A 35 -3.79 -7.84 9.02
CA LEU A 35 -2.89 -8.79 9.66
C LEU A 35 -2.96 -8.73 11.19
N ALA A 36 -3.01 -7.53 11.78
CA ALA A 36 -3.15 -7.36 13.21
C ALA A 36 -4.48 -7.94 13.73
N VAL A 37 -5.59 -7.65 13.04
CA VAL A 37 -6.91 -8.21 13.34
C VAL A 37 -6.92 -9.72 13.14
N GLY A 38 -6.32 -10.23 12.05
CA GLY A 38 -6.18 -11.67 11.81
C GLY A 38 -5.42 -12.38 12.94
N GLY A 39 -4.32 -11.78 13.43
CA GLY A 39 -3.56 -12.31 14.56
C GLY A 39 -4.37 -12.30 15.85
N LEU A 40 -5.11 -11.22 16.10
CA LEU A 40 -6.00 -11.10 17.25
C LEU A 40 -7.14 -12.12 17.23
N VAL A 41 -7.70 -12.42 16.05
CA VAL A 41 -8.74 -13.45 15.85
C VAL A 41 -8.21 -14.85 16.15
N ILE A 42 -6.96 -15.16 15.77
CA ILE A 42 -6.32 -16.45 16.08
C ILE A 42 -6.00 -16.55 17.58
N ILE A 43 -5.46 -15.49 18.19
CA ILE A 43 -5.15 -15.46 19.64
C ILE A 43 -6.42 -15.53 20.48
N GLY A 44 -7.49 -14.85 20.04
CA GLY A 44 -8.80 -14.89 20.69
C GLY A 44 -9.50 -16.25 20.60
N GLY A 45 -8.89 -17.24 19.94
CA GLY A 45 -9.42 -18.61 19.84
C GLY A 45 -10.64 -18.73 18.92
N ALA A 46 -11.00 -17.68 18.18
CA ALA A 46 -12.10 -17.70 17.21
C ALA A 46 -11.79 -18.61 16.02
N ILE A 47 -10.49 -18.80 15.72
CA ILE A 47 -10.00 -19.82 14.78
C ILE A 47 -9.13 -20.80 15.57
N LYS A 48 -9.43 -22.10 15.48
CA LYS A 48 -8.57 -23.16 16.04
C LYS A 48 -7.27 -23.25 15.23
N GLY A 49 -6.29 -22.44 15.60
CA GLY A 49 -4.94 -22.44 15.01
C GLY A 49 -3.87 -22.77 16.06
N PRO A 50 -2.70 -23.30 15.65
CA PRO A 50 -1.55 -23.42 16.53
C PRO A 50 -1.20 -22.06 17.17
N PRO A 51 -0.90 -22.00 18.48
CA PRO A 51 -0.57 -20.74 19.16
C PRO A 51 0.59 -20.00 18.49
N VAL A 52 1.55 -20.76 17.95
CA VAL A 52 2.71 -20.26 17.20
C VAL A 52 2.30 -19.44 15.96
N LEU A 53 1.23 -19.85 15.27
CA LEU A 53 0.69 -19.13 14.12
C LEU A 53 0.09 -17.78 14.53
N GLY A 54 -0.58 -17.71 15.69
CA GLY A 54 -1.12 -16.46 16.23
C GLY A 54 -0.02 -15.45 16.55
N TYR A 55 1.03 -15.88 17.26
CA TYR A 55 2.19 -15.03 17.54
C TYR A 55 2.95 -14.64 16.26
N GLY A 56 3.08 -15.56 15.30
CA GLY A 56 3.70 -15.30 14.00
C GLY A 56 2.93 -14.25 13.20
N LEU A 57 1.60 -14.35 13.15
CA LEU A 57 0.76 -13.38 12.44
C LEU A 57 0.75 -12.01 13.13
N LEU A 58 0.79 -11.98 14.47
CA LEU A 58 0.85 -10.73 15.22
C LEU A 58 2.21 -10.05 15.03
N ALA A 59 3.32 -10.79 15.11
CA ALA A 59 4.65 -10.29 14.81
C ALA A 59 4.76 -9.82 13.35
N PHE A 60 4.16 -10.55 12.41
CA PHE A 60 4.15 -10.18 11.00
C PHE A 60 3.27 -8.95 10.74
N GLY A 61 2.11 -8.83 11.39
CA GLY A 61 1.25 -7.64 11.30
C GLY A 61 1.91 -6.40 11.90
N LEU A 62 2.62 -6.56 13.02
CA LEU A 62 3.44 -5.48 13.59
C LEU A 62 4.58 -5.12 12.63
N PHE A 63 5.28 -6.12 12.09
CA PHE A 63 6.34 -5.92 11.11
C PHE A 63 5.81 -5.20 9.87
N GLU A 64 4.68 -5.60 9.30
CA GLU A 64 4.08 -4.90 8.16
C GLU A 64 3.74 -3.46 8.53
N PHE A 65 3.10 -3.23 9.69
CA PHE A 65 2.75 -1.89 10.15
C PHE A 65 3.96 -0.97 10.30
N PHE A 66 5.12 -1.48 10.71
CA PHE A 66 6.35 -0.68 10.86
C PHE A 66 7.19 -0.62 9.57
N VAL A 67 7.27 -1.71 8.80
CA VAL A 67 8.22 -1.86 7.68
C VAL A 67 7.63 -1.39 6.36
N MET A 68 6.34 -1.64 6.07
CA MET A 68 5.70 -1.14 4.85
C MET A 68 5.76 0.39 4.73
N PRO A 69 5.36 1.20 5.74
CA PRO A 69 5.43 2.65 5.60
C PRO A 69 6.87 3.16 5.45
N VAL A 70 7.84 2.50 6.08
CA VAL A 70 9.27 2.85 5.95
C VAL A 70 9.82 2.48 4.57
N MET A 71 9.47 1.30 4.04
CA MET A 71 9.83 0.91 2.67
C MET A 71 9.21 1.88 1.64
N MET A 72 7.99 2.35 1.87
CA MET A 72 7.33 3.28 0.96
C MET A 72 7.93 4.68 1.01
N ALA A 73 8.22 5.18 2.22
CA ALA A 73 8.95 6.42 2.41
C ALA A 73 10.32 6.38 1.72
N ARG A 74 10.99 5.22 1.73
CA ARG A 74 12.25 5.00 0.99
C ARG A 74 12.03 4.96 -0.53
N ARG A 75 10.97 4.33 -1.01
CA ARG A 75 10.66 4.20 -2.45
C ARG A 75 10.25 5.51 -3.12
N TRP A 76 9.76 6.49 -2.35
CA TRP A 76 9.53 7.86 -2.85
C TRP A 76 10.76 8.74 -2.79
N LYS A 77 11.81 8.29 -2.10
CA LYS A 77 13.06 9.03 -1.95
C LYS A 77 14.12 8.68 -2.99
N THR A 78 13.80 7.92 -4.02
CA THR A 78 14.66 7.74 -5.21
C THR A 78 14.22 8.66 -6.34
N PRO A 79 14.68 9.92 -6.37
CA PRO A 79 15.44 10.43 -7.50
C PRO A 79 16.88 9.91 -7.33
N GLU A 80 17.21 8.81 -8.01
CA GLU A 80 18.60 8.52 -8.33
C GLU A 80 18.79 9.15 -9.72
N GLU A 81 19.50 10.29 -9.74
CA GLU A 81 20.06 10.85 -10.98
C GLU A 81 21.10 9.86 -11.56
#